data_AF-A0A067PKD7-F1
#
_entry.id   AF-A0A067PKD7-F1
#
_cell.length_a   1.000
_cell.length_b   1.000
_cell.length_c   1.000
_cell.angle_alpha   90.00
_cell.angle_beta   90.00
_cell.angle_gamma   90.00
#
_symmetry.space_group_name_H-M   'P 1'
#
loop_
_entity.id
_entity.type
_entity.pdbx_description
1 polymer ?
#
loop_
_entity_poly.entity_id
_entity_poly.type
_entity_poly.pdbx_seq_one_letter_code
_entity_poly.pdbx_strand_id
1 'polypeptide(L)'
;MDWDVVCAPGEESIRIPSGKRGEWTHIAPHVLMEPATYPALPSMTILCNRLPWQIRITPLSSSHYRPNFVTLSDVVTTLYTTLRTPVSSAEFGSLPHAEQRYVSDAFTERWKSVGGGHREKEREKAKGIKRVDWFCGRTGFDGLDRMSGGGEKWVLRVGGGG
;
A
#
# COMPACT_ATOMS: atom_id res chain seq x y z
N MET A 1 6.31 -11.64 -3.10
CA MET A 1 5.37 -11.37 -2.00
C MET A 1 4.02 -11.19 -2.64
N ASP A 2 2.99 -11.83 -2.11
CA ASP A 2 1.62 -11.69 -2.56
C ASP A 2 0.84 -10.97 -1.47
N TRP A 3 0.43 -9.74 -1.78
CA TRP A 3 -0.29 -8.85 -0.90
C TRP A 3 -1.04 -7.83 -1.75
N ASP A 4 -2.32 -7.63 -1.46
CA ASP A 4 -3.07 -6.49 -2.00
C ASP A 4 -2.91 -5.28 -1.07
N VAL A 5 -2.43 -4.16 -1.61
CA VAL A 5 -2.19 -2.93 -0.83
C VAL A 5 -3.47 -2.35 -0.20
N VAL A 6 -4.67 -2.77 -0.62
CA VAL A 6 -5.95 -2.40 0.00
C VAL A 6 -6.27 -3.20 1.27
N CYS A 7 -5.64 -4.36 1.46
CA CYS A 7 -5.88 -5.26 2.58
C CYS A 7 -5.01 -4.87 3.77
N ALA A 8 -5.62 -4.90 4.97
CA ALA A 8 -4.89 -4.63 6.20
C ALA A 8 -3.69 -5.59 6.31
N PRO A 9 -2.46 -5.08 6.52
CA PRO A 9 -1.30 -5.94 6.61
C PRO A 9 -1.36 -6.76 7.90
N GLY A 10 -1.21 -8.07 7.76
CA GLY A 10 -1.24 -9.03 8.85
C GLY A 10 -0.79 -10.39 8.37
N GLU A 11 -0.60 -11.32 9.30
CA GLU A 11 -0.13 -12.68 9.01
C GLU A 11 -1.00 -13.36 7.93
N GLU A 12 -2.31 -13.14 7.98
CA GLU A 12 -3.27 -13.76 7.05
C GLU A 12 -3.31 -13.13 5.66
N SER A 13 -2.90 -11.86 5.51
CA SER A 13 -3.04 -11.11 4.26
C SER A 13 -1.76 -11.00 3.44
N ILE A 14 -0.61 -11.31 4.03
CA ILE A 14 0.70 -11.29 3.37
C ILE A 14 1.20 -12.72 3.21
N ARG A 15 1.43 -13.13 1.96
CA ARG A 15 1.96 -14.45 1.62
C ARG A 15 3.30 -14.34 0.92
N ILE A 16 4.17 -15.30 1.18
CA ILE A 16 5.48 -15.45 0.52
C ILE A 16 5.60 -16.85 -0.10
N PRO A 17 6.40 -17.04 -1.15
CA PRO A 17 6.64 -18.36 -1.72
C PRO A 17 7.27 -19.31 -0.68
N SER A 18 6.72 -20.51 -0.55
CA SER A 18 7.21 -21.54 0.40
C SER A 18 8.55 -22.19 -0.03
N GLY A 19 9.01 -21.91 -1.25
CA GLY A 19 10.13 -22.60 -1.89
C GLY A 19 9.71 -23.84 -2.70
N LYS A 20 8.50 -24.37 -2.46
CA LYS A 20 7.84 -25.35 -3.34
C LYS A 20 7.08 -24.65 -4.46
N ARG A 21 7.11 -25.22 -5.66
CA ARG A 21 6.50 -24.62 -6.86
C ARG A 21 4.98 -24.47 -6.66
N GLY A 22 4.50 -23.23 -6.71
CA GLY A 22 3.07 -22.90 -6.60
C GLY A 22 2.51 -22.85 -5.18
N GLU A 23 3.35 -23.08 -4.15
CA GLU A 23 2.92 -23.06 -2.75
C GLU A 23 3.26 -21.72 -2.10
N TRP A 24 2.27 -21.14 -1.42
CA TRP A 24 2.37 -19.87 -0.70
C TRP A 24 2.15 -20.10 0.78
N THR A 25 2.95 -19.45 1.63
CA THR A 25 2.83 -19.52 3.08
C THR A 25 2.65 -18.13 3.67
N HIS A 26 1.95 -18.05 4.79
CA HIS A 26 1.83 -16.83 5.58
C HIS A 26 3.20 -16.36 6.07
N ILE A 27 3.40 -15.04 6.09
CA ILE A 27 4.63 -14.45 6.60
C ILE A 27 4.68 -14.61 8.12
N ALA A 28 5.79 -15.14 8.64
CA ALA A 28 5.95 -15.27 10.08
C ALA A 28 6.13 -13.88 10.74
N PRO A 29 5.65 -13.66 11.98
CA PRO A 29 5.68 -12.35 12.63
C PRO A 29 7.09 -11.76 12.78
N HIS A 30 8.08 -12.62 13.03
CA HIS A 30 9.47 -12.17 13.16
C HIS A 30 10.06 -11.67 11.83
N VAL A 31 9.62 -12.22 10.69
CA VAL A 31 10.05 -11.74 9.36
C VAL A 31 9.53 -10.32 9.13
N LEU A 32 8.31 -10.00 9.57
CA LEU A 32 7.80 -8.62 9.52
C LEU A 32 8.63 -7.64 10.35
N MET A 33 9.40 -8.12 11.33
CA MET A 33 10.31 -7.31 12.16
C MET A 33 11.72 -7.18 11.58
N GLU A 34 12.05 -7.89 10.50
CA GLU A 34 13.34 -7.79 9.83
C GLU A 34 13.51 -6.43 9.13
N PRO A 35 14.76 -5.96 8.94
CA PRO A 35 15.04 -4.76 8.17
C PRO A 35 14.41 -4.85 6.76
N ALA A 36 13.75 -3.79 6.31
CA ALA A 36 13.16 -3.74 4.97
C ALA A 36 14.21 -3.73 3.84
N THR A 37 15.47 -3.45 4.17
CA THR A 37 16.55 -3.25 3.21
C THR A 37 17.86 -3.76 3.81
N TYR A 38 18.81 -4.12 2.94
CA TYR A 38 20.18 -4.40 3.31
C TYR A 38 21.13 -3.49 2.50
N PRO A 39 21.93 -2.62 3.16
CA PRO A 39 21.96 -2.38 4.61
C PRO A 39 20.66 -1.73 5.13
N ALA A 40 20.40 -1.88 6.43
CA ALA A 40 19.21 -1.33 7.09
C ALA A 40 19.20 0.21 7.05
N LEU A 41 18.05 0.80 6.73
CA LEU A 41 17.88 2.25 6.60
C LEU A 41 17.03 2.84 7.75
N PRO A 42 17.38 4.03 8.28
CA PRO A 42 16.59 4.71 9.31
C PRO A 42 15.32 5.37 8.75
N SER A 43 15.26 5.60 7.44
CA SER A 43 14.05 6.05 6.74
C SER A 43 14.12 5.66 5.27
N MET A 44 12.97 5.61 4.60
CA MET A 44 12.89 5.40 3.17
C MET A 44 11.76 6.23 2.56
N THR A 45 11.92 6.61 1.30
CA THR A 45 10.89 7.35 0.55
C THR A 45 10.42 6.51 -0.62
N ILE A 46 9.14 6.17 -0.64
CA ILE A 46 8.50 5.44 -1.73
C ILE A 46 7.84 6.44 -2.69
N LEU A 47 8.17 6.29 -3.97
CA LEU A 47 7.57 6.96 -5.11
C LEU A 47 6.63 5.99 -5.79
N CYS A 48 5.56 6.48 -6.40
CA CYS A 48 4.72 5.69 -7.27
C CYS A 48 4.33 6.54 -8.47
N ASN A 49 4.50 6.04 -9.69
CA ASN A 49 4.17 6.79 -10.91
C ASN A 49 2.67 7.13 -11.01
N ARG A 50 1.83 6.42 -10.25
CA ARG A 50 0.39 6.67 -10.15
C ARG A 50 0.04 7.70 -9.09
N LEU A 51 0.97 8.11 -8.21
CA LEU A 51 0.66 9.00 -7.10
C LEU A 51 1.45 10.32 -7.25
N PRO A 52 0.80 11.48 -7.10
CA PRO A 52 1.51 12.76 -7.17
C PRO A 52 2.32 13.06 -5.89
N TRP A 53 2.12 12.30 -4.81
CA TRP A 53 2.85 12.43 -3.55
C TRP A 53 3.84 11.29 -3.33
N GLN A 54 4.85 11.58 -2.52
CA GLN A 54 5.82 10.60 -2.04
C GLN A 54 5.36 10.07 -0.67
N ILE A 55 5.66 8.81 -0.38
CA ILE A 55 5.31 8.16 0.88
C ILE A 55 6.60 8.01 1.69
N ARG A 56 6.75 8.81 2.74
CA ARG A 56 7.91 8.72 3.65
C ARG A 56 7.61 7.69 4.73
N ILE A 57 8.53 6.76 4.92
CA ILE A 57 8.47 5.70 5.93
C ILE A 57 9.60 5.92 6.92
N THR A 58 9.23 5.91 8.20
CA THR A 58 10.13 5.91 9.35
C THR A 58 9.68 4.79 10.30
N PRO A 59 10.57 4.28 11.17
CA PRO A 59 10.21 3.26 12.16
C PRO A 59 8.96 3.67 12.95
N LEU A 60 7.97 2.80 13.05
CA LEU A 60 6.75 3.10 13.80
C LEU A 60 7.05 3.03 15.31
N SER A 61 6.82 4.16 15.99
CA SER A 61 7.09 4.31 17.43
C SER A 61 5.97 3.69 18.27
N SER A 62 5.90 2.36 18.35
CA SER A 62 4.88 1.67 19.14
C SER A 62 5.41 0.82 20.31
N SER A 63 6.73 0.71 20.49
CA SER A 63 7.33 0.01 21.65
C SER A 63 8.80 0.35 21.85
N HIS A 64 9.26 0.35 23.10
CA HIS A 64 10.67 0.54 23.50
C HIS A 64 11.63 -0.54 22.95
N TYR A 65 11.11 -1.61 22.34
CA TYR A 65 11.88 -2.72 21.80
C TYR A 65 12.01 -2.73 20.27
N ARG A 66 11.56 -1.68 19.58
CA ARG A 66 11.70 -1.60 18.12
C ARG A 66 13.08 -1.08 17.70
N PRO A 67 13.64 -1.60 16.60
CA PRO A 67 14.92 -1.14 16.08
C PRO A 67 14.84 0.29 15.50
N ASN A 68 15.97 1.00 15.46
CA ASN A 68 16.09 2.33 14.86
C ASN A 68 16.19 2.29 13.31
N PHE A 69 15.62 1.28 12.68
CA PHE A 69 15.60 1.10 11.22
C PHE A 69 14.20 0.69 10.75
N VAL A 70 13.92 0.96 9.48
CA VAL A 70 12.65 0.60 8.83
C VAL A 70 12.55 -0.91 8.69
N THR A 71 11.49 -1.48 9.24
CA THR A 71 11.14 -2.90 9.14
C THR A 71 10.16 -3.17 8.00
N LEU A 72 10.03 -4.44 7.59
CA LEU A 72 8.98 -4.84 6.63
C LEU A 72 7.57 -4.44 7.12
N SER A 73 7.31 -4.59 8.42
CA SER A 73 6.07 -4.15 9.06
C SER A 73 5.83 -2.65 8.86
N ASP A 74 6.84 -1.80 9.07
CA ASP A 74 6.69 -0.36 8.88
C ASP A 74 6.32 -0.04 7.42
N VAL A 75 6.93 -0.72 6.45
CA VAL A 75 6.64 -0.54 5.03
C VAL A 75 5.19 -0.85 4.71
N VAL A 76 4.73 -2.06 5.03
CA VAL A 76 3.38 -2.50 4.66
C VAL A 76 2.31 -1.72 5.42
N THR A 77 2.54 -1.39 6.69
CA THR A 77 1.62 -0.59 7.51
C THR A 77 1.53 0.85 7.02
N THR A 78 2.66 1.51 6.76
CA THR A 78 2.64 2.89 6.24
C THR A 78 2.03 2.95 4.83
N LEU A 79 2.30 1.99 3.95
CA LEU A 79 1.64 1.90 2.64
C LEU A 79 0.12 1.76 2.79
N TYR A 80 -0.35 0.75 3.54
CA TYR A 80 -1.78 0.52 3.76
C TYR A 80 -2.50 1.75 4.31
N THR A 81 -1.94 2.36 5.36
CA THR A 81 -2.56 3.52 6.01
C THR A 81 -2.58 4.74 5.10
N THR A 82 -1.49 5.03 4.39
CA THR A 82 -1.38 6.17 3.46
C THR A 82 -2.34 6.01 2.27
N LEU A 83 -2.45 4.81 1.71
CA LEU A 83 -3.32 4.57 0.56
C LEU A 83 -4.81 4.66 0.92
N ARG A 84 -5.16 4.50 2.20
CA ARG A 84 -6.55 4.62 2.67
C ARG A 84 -6.95 6.02 3.09
N THR A 85 -6.02 6.98 3.06
CA THR A 85 -6.33 8.38 3.35
C THR A 85 -7.30 8.93 2.29
N PRO A 86 -8.38 9.61 2.70
CA PRO A 86 -9.25 10.34 1.78
C PRO A 86 -8.47 11.40 1.01
N VAL A 87 -8.87 11.63 -0.24
CA VAL A 87 -8.26 12.64 -1.10
C VAL A 87 -9.12 13.90 -1.07
N SER A 88 -8.47 15.06 -0.98
CA SER A 88 -9.15 16.35 -1.02
C SER A 88 -9.68 16.65 -2.43
N SER A 89 -10.71 17.50 -2.53
CA SER A 89 -11.25 17.93 -3.83
C SER A 89 -10.20 18.64 -4.69
N ALA A 90 -9.23 19.33 -4.06
CA ALA A 90 -8.14 19.99 -4.77
C ALA A 90 -7.13 18.99 -5.37
N GLU A 91 -6.74 17.97 -4.60
CA GLU A 91 -5.89 16.88 -5.10
C GLU A 91 -6.59 16.14 -6.26
N PHE A 92 -7.88 15.81 -6.12
CA PHE A 92 -8.64 15.17 -7.19
C PHE A 92 -8.82 16.07 -8.42
N GLY A 93 -9.13 17.36 -8.21
CA GLY A 93 -9.30 18.33 -9.29
C GLY A 93 -8.01 18.65 -10.06
N SER A 94 -6.84 18.35 -9.48
CA SER A 94 -5.55 18.50 -10.16
C SER A 94 -5.28 17.44 -11.24
N LEU A 95 -6.04 16.33 -11.22
CA LEU A 95 -5.91 15.30 -12.23
C LEU A 95 -6.45 15.74 -13.59
N PRO A 96 -5.88 15.25 -14.71
CA PRO A 96 -6.54 15.33 -16.01
C PRO A 96 -7.96 14.73 -15.98
N HIS A 97 -8.90 15.32 -16.71
CA HIS A 97 -10.29 14.86 -16.74
C HIS A 97 -10.46 13.36 -17.05
N ALA A 98 -9.63 12.80 -17.92
CA ALA A 98 -9.64 11.37 -18.22
C ALA A 98 -9.28 10.53 -16.99
N GLU A 99 -8.29 10.95 -16.21
CA GLU A 99 -7.87 10.26 -14.99
C GLU A 99 -8.90 10.41 -13.86
N GLN A 100 -9.52 11.58 -13.72
CA GLN A 100 -10.62 11.80 -12.78
C GLN A 100 -11.75 10.78 -12.98
N ARG A 101 -12.07 10.46 -14.23
CA ARG A 101 -13.09 9.46 -14.57
C ARG A 101 -12.67 8.07 -14.07
N TYR A 102 -11.47 7.62 -14.41
CA TYR A 102 -10.97 6.31 -13.97
C TYR A 102 -10.93 6.18 -12.44
N VAL A 103 -10.48 7.23 -11.75
CA VAL A 103 -10.48 7.28 -10.28
C VAL A 103 -11.90 7.24 -9.70
N SER A 104 -12.86 7.94 -10.32
CA SER A 104 -14.27 7.91 -9.88
C SER A 104 -14.91 6.54 -10.08
N ASP A 105 -14.59 5.87 -11.19
CA ASP A 105 -15.04 4.51 -11.48
C ASP A 105 -14.45 3.54 -10.44
N ALA A 106 -13.16 3.65 -10.13
CA ALA A 106 -12.49 2.84 -9.11
C ALA A 106 -13.06 3.06 -7.69
N PHE A 107 -13.33 4.32 -7.32
CA PHE A 107 -14.06 4.65 -6.10
C PHE A 107 -15.42 3.95 -6.05
N THR A 108 -16.14 3.97 -7.17
CA THR A 108 -17.46 3.37 -7.30
C THR A 108 -17.42 1.85 -7.15
N GLU A 109 -16.46 1.21 -7.80
CA GLU A 109 -16.22 -0.23 -7.67
C GLU A 109 -15.88 -0.60 -6.23
N ARG A 110 -14.97 0.15 -5.57
CA ARG A 110 -14.56 -0.10 -4.19
C ARG A 110 -15.73 -0.12 -3.21
N TRP A 111 -16.57 0.92 -3.18
CA TRP A 111 -17.66 0.93 -2.19
C TRP A 111 -18.75 -0.09 -2.51
N LYS A 112 -18.93 -0.47 -3.79
CA LYS A 112 -19.87 -1.51 -4.20
C LYS A 112 -19.40 -2.92 -3.84
N SER A 113 -18.09 -3.17 -3.89
CA SER A 113 -17.46 -4.46 -3.59
C SER A 113 -17.32 -4.74 -2.09
N VAL A 114 -17.54 -3.75 -1.22
CA VAL A 114 -17.59 -3.99 0.24
C VAL A 114 -18.66 -5.02 0.56
N GLY A 115 -18.23 -6.11 1.20
CA GLY A 115 -19.12 -7.13 1.76
C GLY A 115 -20.00 -6.55 2.88
N GLY A 116 -21.14 -7.18 3.11
CA GLY A 116 -22.12 -6.73 4.11
C GLY A 116 -23.36 -6.08 3.49
N GLY A 117 -24.16 -5.43 4.33
CA GLY A 117 -25.44 -4.85 3.96
C GLY A 117 -25.33 -3.45 3.38
N HIS A 118 -26.49 -2.85 3.11
CA HIS A 118 -26.60 -1.48 2.61
C HIS A 118 -25.87 -0.46 3.51
N ARG A 119 -25.89 -0.66 4.83
CA ARG A 119 -25.28 0.25 5.80
C ARG A 119 -23.76 0.31 5.69
N GLU A 120 -23.10 -0.84 5.47
CA GLU A 120 -21.66 -0.93 5.30
C GLU A 120 -21.22 -0.26 3.99
N LYS A 121 -21.99 -0.46 2.92
CA LYS A 121 -21.75 0.18 1.62
C LYS A 121 -21.87 1.70 1.68
N GLU A 122 -22.92 2.22 2.33
CA GLU A 122 -23.07 3.68 2.52
C GLU A 122 -21.97 4.26 3.42
N ARG A 123 -21.53 3.53 4.45
CA ARG A 123 -20.38 3.93 5.27
C ARG A 123 -19.08 4.00 4.46
N GLU A 124 -18.85 3.06 3.54
CA GLU A 124 -17.66 3.12 2.68
C GLU A 124 -17.75 4.24 1.66
N LYS A 125 -18.92 4.42 1.03
CA LYS A 125 -19.20 5.52 0.09
C LYS A 125 -19.00 6.89 0.73
N ALA A 126 -19.44 7.07 1.98
CA ALA A 126 -19.27 8.31 2.74
C ALA A 126 -17.80 8.68 3.03
N LYS A 127 -16.85 7.73 2.93
CA LYS A 127 -15.42 8.02 3.07
C LYS A 127 -14.84 8.74 1.84
N GLY A 128 -15.62 8.84 0.76
CA GLY A 128 -15.20 9.48 -0.48
C GLY A 128 -14.07 8.75 -1.18
N ILE A 129 -13.49 9.44 -2.15
CA ILE A 129 -12.33 8.98 -2.92
C ILE A 129 -11.12 8.89 -1.98
N LYS A 130 -10.36 7.81 -2.09
CA LYS A 130 -9.13 7.54 -1.35
C LYS A 130 -7.96 7.47 -2.30
N ARG A 131 -6.75 7.61 -1.73
CA ARG A 131 -5.49 7.52 -2.48
C ARG A 131 -5.34 6.21 -3.25
N VAL A 132 -5.91 5.12 -2.74
CA VAL A 132 -5.90 3.83 -3.41
C VAL A 132 -6.73 3.80 -4.70
N ASP A 133 -7.68 4.73 -4.88
CA ASP A 133 -8.50 4.78 -6.09
C ASP A 133 -7.69 5.26 -7.31
N TRP A 134 -6.53 5.91 -7.12
CA TRP A 134 -5.57 6.25 -8.20
C TRP A 134 -5.00 5.03 -8.90
N PHE A 135 -5.04 3.88 -8.22
CA PHE A 135 -4.55 2.62 -8.78
C PHE A 135 -5.55 2.01 -9.76
N CYS A 136 -6.79 2.48 -9.80
CA CYS A 136 -7.81 2.03 -10.75
C CYS A 136 -7.93 0.49 -10.80
N GLY A 137 -8.00 -0.14 -9.62
CA GLY A 137 -8.07 -1.60 -9.46
C GLY A 137 -6.73 -2.36 -9.56
N ARG A 138 -5.61 -1.68 -9.83
CA ARG A 138 -4.26 -2.28 -9.87
C ARG A 138 -3.59 -2.22 -8.51
N THR A 139 -4.04 -3.06 -7.59
CA THR A 139 -3.67 -2.99 -6.16
C THR A 139 -2.76 -4.12 -5.69
N GLY A 140 -2.42 -5.08 -6.55
CA GLY A 140 -1.44 -6.11 -6.22
C GLY A 140 -0.05 -5.52 -6.01
N PHE A 141 0.61 -5.85 -4.90
CA PHE A 141 1.98 -5.40 -4.60
C PHE A 141 3.00 -6.25 -5.38
N ASP A 142 3.70 -5.64 -6.33
CA ASP A 142 4.71 -6.33 -7.16
C ASP A 142 6.15 -6.15 -6.63
N GLY A 143 6.35 -5.25 -5.66
CA GLY A 143 7.66 -5.01 -5.05
C GLY A 143 8.07 -3.53 -5.01
N LEU A 144 9.30 -3.31 -4.54
CA LEU A 144 9.95 -2.00 -4.49
C LEU A 144 11.27 -2.05 -5.26
N ASP A 145 11.44 -1.15 -6.23
CA ASP A 145 12.70 -0.99 -6.95
C ASP A 145 13.51 0.16 -6.37
N ARG A 146 14.81 -0.03 -6.17
CA ARG A 146 15.69 1.06 -5.75
C ARG A 146 15.96 2.01 -6.91
N MET A 147 15.81 3.31 -6.69
CA MET A 147 16.13 4.31 -7.71
C MET A 147 17.65 4.43 -7.87
N SER A 148 18.15 4.32 -9.10
CA SER A 148 19.58 4.50 -9.39
C SER A 148 20.04 5.90 -8.99
N GLY A 149 21.10 5.99 -8.16
CA GLY A 149 21.73 7.25 -7.76
C GLY A 149 21.07 7.99 -6.58
N GLY A 150 19.98 7.47 -6.01
CA GLY A 150 19.32 8.05 -4.82
C GLY A 150 19.22 7.02 -3.69
N GLY A 151 20.06 7.15 -2.66
CA GLY A 151 20.25 6.10 -1.65
C GLY A 151 18.99 5.60 -0.94
N GLU A 152 18.02 6.49 -0.69
CA GLU A 152 16.83 6.25 0.14
C GLU A 152 15.50 6.25 -0.63
N LYS A 153 15.54 6.39 -1.96
CA LYS A 153 14.33 6.47 -2.81
C LYS A 153 14.03 5.13 -3.48
N TRP A 154 12.77 4.73 -3.38
CA TRP A 154 12.25 3.46 -3.87
C TRP A 154 11.03 3.70 -4.73
N VAL A 155 10.78 2.87 -5.73
CA VAL A 155 9.61 2.95 -6.62
C VAL A 155 8.70 1.76 -6.32
N LEU A 156 7.48 2.04 -5.90
CA LEU A 156 6.44 1.03 -5.72
C LEU A 156 5.96 0.51 -7.07
N ARG A 157 6.05 -0.81 -7.24
CA ARG A 157 5.46 -1.54 -8.36
C ARG A 157 4.13 -2.15 -7.92
N VAL A 158 3.15 -1.98 -8.78
CA VAL A 158 1.80 -2.50 -8.60
C VAL A 158 1.34 -3.21 -9.85
N GLY A 159 0.77 -4.39 -9.66
CA GLY A 159 0.28 -5.29 -10.69
C GLY A 159 -1.25 -5.30 -10.77
N GLY A 160 -1.78 -6.20 -11.59
CA GLY A 160 -3.23 -6.47 -11.59
C GLY A 160 -3.63 -7.10 -10.25
N GLY A 161 -4.46 -6.40 -9.48
CA GLY A 161 -5.15 -6.98 -8.32
C GLY A 161 -6.29 -7.88 -8.84
N GLY A 162 -6.38 -9.10 -8.32
CA GLY A 162 -7.41 -10.08 -8.69
C GLY A 162 -8.72 -9.85 -7.98
#